data_AF-A0A535KNM9-F1
#
_entry.id   AF-A0A535KNM9-F1
#
_cell.length_a   1.000
_cell.length_b   1.000
_cell.length_c   1.000
_cell.angle_alpha   90.00
_cell.angle_beta   90.00
_cell.angle_gamma   90.00
#
_symmetry.space_group_name_H-M   'P 1'
#
loop_
_entity.id
_entity.type
_entity.pdbx_description
1 polymer ?
#
loop_
_entity_poly.entity_id
_entity_poly.type
_entity_poly.pdbx_seq_one_letter_code
_entity_poly.pdbx_strand_id
1 'polypeptide(L)' 'LYEQGVMSLGVGWQVPRMPGLGEVRWDRFISALYAIGYDWVVSIEHEDREFEGSLELVQRGFLVARNALRPLIV' A
#
# COMPACT_ATOMS: atom_id res chain seq x y z
N LEU A 1 -17.51 -10.26 6.73
CA LEU A 1 -16.46 -11.29 6.91
C LEU A 1 -16.83 -12.64 6.32
N TYR A 2 -18.08 -13.14 6.46
CA TYR A 2 -18.47 -14.46 5.91
C TYR A 2 -19.12 -14.44 4.52
N GLU A 3 -19.17 -13.30 3.84
CA GLU A 3 -19.77 -13.19 2.50
C GLU A 3 -18.82 -13.65 1.37
N GLN A 4 -17.54 -13.84 1.69
CA GLN A 4 -16.50 -14.23 0.73
C GLN A 4 -15.89 -15.55 1.19
N GLY A 5 -16.05 -16.61 0.40
CA GLY A 5 -15.51 -17.96 0.71
C GLY A 5 -14.05 -18.14 0.25
N VAL A 6 -13.50 -19.34 0.43
CA VAL A 6 -12.10 -19.67 0.05
C VAL A 6 -11.78 -19.41 -1.44
N MET A 7 -12.78 -19.48 -2.31
CA MET A 7 -12.64 -19.18 -3.75
C MET A 7 -12.45 -17.69 -4.05
N SER A 8 -12.63 -16.80 -3.08
CA SER A 8 -12.28 -15.38 -3.21
C SER A 8 -10.77 -15.14 -3.24
N LEU A 9 -9.96 -16.15 -2.91
CA LEU A 9 -8.49 -16.02 -2.77
C LEU A 9 -8.09 -14.89 -1.80
N GLY A 10 -8.92 -14.63 -0.79
CA GLY A 10 -8.72 -13.57 0.20
C GLY A 10 -9.20 -12.18 -0.24
N VAL A 11 -9.71 -12.03 -1.47
CA VAL A 11 -10.34 -10.78 -1.92
C VAL A 11 -11.59 -10.50 -1.08
N GLY A 12 -11.70 -9.27 -0.57
CA GLY A 12 -12.79 -8.83 0.30
C GLY A 12 -12.63 -9.17 1.79
N TRP A 13 -11.57 -9.90 2.17
CA TRP A 13 -11.16 -10.05 3.58
C TRP A 13 -10.08 -9.05 3.98
N GLN A 14 -9.39 -8.50 2.98
CA GLN A 14 -8.28 -7.59 3.17
C GLN A 14 -8.82 -6.26 3.70
N VAL A 15 -8.08 -5.68 4.64
CA VAL A 15 -8.30 -4.29 5.07
C VAL A 15 -7.20 -3.48 4.40
N PRO A 16 -7.51 -2.68 3.35
CA PRO A 16 -6.49 -1.88 2.68
C PRO A 16 -5.94 -0.84 3.64
N ARG A 17 -4.62 -0.66 3.63
CA ARG A 17 -3.91 0.30 4.47
C ARG A 17 -2.88 1.06 3.65
N MET A 18 -2.68 2.35 3.96
CA MET A 18 -1.55 3.10 3.40
C MET A 18 -0.21 2.40 3.70
N PRO A 19 0.77 2.45 2.77
CA PRO A 19 2.14 2.10 3.09
C PRO A 19 2.62 2.76 4.39
N GLY A 20 3.15 1.94 5.32
CA GLY A 20 3.56 2.36 6.66
C GLY A 20 2.50 2.21 7.76
N LEU A 21 1.23 1.94 7.43
CA LEU A 21 0.14 1.73 8.39
C LEU A 21 -0.48 0.32 8.35
N GLY A 22 0.12 -0.58 7.58
CA GLY A 22 -0.25 -1.99 7.46
C GLY A 22 0.90 -2.94 7.80
N GLU A 23 0.76 -4.19 7.41
CA GLU A 23 1.68 -5.28 7.82
C GLU A 23 2.79 -5.58 6.80
N VAL A 24 2.76 -4.93 5.63
CA VAL A 24 3.74 -5.16 4.57
C VAL A 24 5.12 -4.69 5.00
N ARG A 25 6.12 -5.58 4.86
CA ARG A 25 7.54 -5.29 5.05
C ARG A 25 8.12 -4.60 3.82
N TRP A 26 7.86 -3.30 3.69
CA TRP A 26 8.26 -2.48 2.54
C TRP A 26 9.77 -2.45 2.29
N ASP A 27 10.58 -2.52 3.35
CA ASP A 27 12.03 -2.66 3.26
C ASP A 27 12.44 -3.89 2.44
N ARG A 28 11.80 -5.04 2.70
CA ARG A 28 12.07 -6.28 1.97
C ARG A 28 11.49 -6.26 0.56
N PHE A 29 10.30 -5.72 0.40
CA PHE A 29 9.63 -5.64 -0.90
C PHE A 29 10.46 -4.81 -1.89
N ILE A 30 10.87 -3.60 -1.51
CA ILE A 30 11.67 -2.73 -2.36
C ILE A 30 13.07 -3.31 -2.59
N SER A 31 13.69 -3.92 -1.58
CA SER A 31 14.98 -4.62 -1.76
C SER A 31 14.90 -5.74 -2.81
N ALA A 32 13.78 -6.43 -2.93
CA ALA A 32 13.60 -7.47 -3.94
C ALA A 32 13.49 -6.88 -5.36
N LEU A 33 12.82 -5.72 -5.52
CA LEU A 33 12.77 -5.01 -6.80
C LEU A 33 14.17 -4.57 -7.25
N TYR A 34 14.97 -4.03 -6.34
CA TYR A 34 16.37 -3.72 -6.64
C TYR A 34 17.19 -4.95 -7.03
N ALA A 35 17.00 -6.08 -6.35
CA ALA A 35 17.75 -7.30 -6.62
C ALA A 35 17.53 -7.85 -8.04
N ILE A 36 16.36 -7.59 -8.63
CA ILE A 36 16.05 -8.00 -10.00
C ILE A 36 16.34 -6.90 -11.04
N GLY A 37 16.87 -5.75 -10.61
CA GLY A 37 17.15 -4.62 -11.50
C GLY A 37 15.90 -3.90 -12.01
N TYR A 38 14.79 -3.95 -11.28
CA TYR A 38 13.60 -3.18 -11.64
C TYR A 38 13.88 -1.68 -11.46
N ASP A 39 13.78 -0.91 -12.54
CA ASP A 39 14.14 0.50 -12.63
C ASP A 39 12.95 1.40 -12.99
N TRP A 40 11.73 0.90 -12.76
CA TRP A 40 10.50 1.60 -13.12
C TRP A 40 9.68 2.02 -11.89
N VAL A 41 8.45 2.44 -12.12
CA VAL A 41 7.63 3.18 -11.15
C VAL A 41 7.03 2.28 -10.06
N VAL A 42 7.18 2.70 -8.80
CA VAL A 42 6.34 2.20 -7.70
C VAL A 42 5.13 3.12 -7.57
N SER A 43 3.96 2.64 -8.00
CA SER A 43 2.69 3.36 -7.89
C SER A 43 2.02 3.12 -6.53
N ILE A 44 1.36 4.15 -5.99
CA ILE A 44 0.53 4.03 -4.79
C ILE A 44 -0.94 4.03 -5.24
N GLU A 45 -1.62 2.92 -4.99
CA GLU A 45 -3.07 2.83 -5.12
C GLU A 45 -3.71 3.00 -3.74
N HIS A 46 -4.62 3.96 -3.65
CA HIS A 46 -5.16 4.40 -2.36
C HIS A 46 -6.57 3.86 -2.14
N GLU A 47 -6.70 2.87 -1.26
CA GLU A 47 -7.98 2.25 -0.86
C GLU A 47 -8.19 2.23 0.67
N ASP A 48 -7.36 2.94 1.43
CA ASP A 48 -7.48 3.01 2.89
C ASP A 48 -8.65 3.94 3.29
N ARG A 49 -9.70 3.33 3.82
CA ARG A 49 -10.97 3.98 4.16
C ARG A 49 -10.82 5.08 5.23
N GLU A 50 -9.76 5.03 6.04
CA GLU A 50 -9.45 6.08 7.03
C GLU A 50 -9.02 7.41 6.39
N PHE A 51 -8.63 7.39 5.11
CA PHE A 51 -8.17 8.55 4.35
C PHE A 51 -9.12 8.90 3.19
N GLU A 52 -10.38 8.47 3.25
CA GLU A 52 -11.41 8.80 2.26
C GLU A 52 -12.31 9.98 2.71
N GLY A 53 -13.21 10.42 1.82
CA GLY A 53 -14.29 11.37 2.13
C GLY A 53 -13.99 12.84 1.80
N SER A 54 -12.80 13.35 2.14
CA SER A 54 -12.40 14.72 1.77
C SER A 54 -11.09 14.73 0.97
N LEU A 55 -10.93 15.74 0.10
CA LEU A 55 -9.69 15.91 -0.67
C LEU A 55 -8.46 16.04 0.23
N GLU A 56 -8.60 16.73 1.36
CA GLU A 56 -7.53 16.91 2.34
C GLU A 56 -7.12 15.56 2.97
N LEU A 57 -8.09 14.72 3.34
CA LEU A 57 -7.81 13.38 3.88
C LEU A 57 -7.14 12.48 2.84
N VAL A 58 -7.63 12.48 1.60
CA VAL A 58 -7.03 11.70 0.50
C VAL A 58 -5.59 12.13 0.25
N GLN A 59 -5.34 13.45 0.16
CA GLN A 59 -3.99 13.99 0.01
C GLN A 59 -3.09 13.61 1.19
N ARG A 60 -3.61 13.65 2.42
CA ARG A 60 -2.88 13.23 3.62
C ARG A 60 -2.50 11.75 3.55
N GLY A 61 -3.38 10.87 3.07
CA GLY A 61 -3.08 9.45 2.84
C GLY A 61 -1.88 9.27 1.91
N PHE A 62 -1.88 9.95 0.76
CA PHE A 62 -0.74 9.93 -0.16
C PHE A 62 0.56 10.46 0.46
N LEU A 63 0.49 11.52 1.29
CA LEU A 63 1.67 12.03 2.00
C LEU A 63 2.24 11.02 3.00
N VAL A 64 1.38 10.31 3.73
CA VAL A 64 1.79 9.22 4.63
C VAL A 64 2.50 8.13 3.84
N ALA A 65 1.84 7.62 2.79
CA ALA A 65 2.38 6.57 1.94
C ALA A 65 3.72 6.96 1.30
N ARG A 66 3.79 8.15 0.69
CA ARG A 66 5.01 8.71 0.10
C ARG A 66 6.12 8.80 1.14
N ASN A 67 5.84 9.34 2.33
CA ASN A 67 6.88 9.53 3.36
C ASN A 67 7.38 8.20 3.92
N ALA A 68 6.54 7.16 3.97
CA ALA A 68 6.95 5.82 4.37
C ALA A 68 7.86 5.15 3.32
N LEU A 69 7.56 5.33 2.02
CA LEU A 69 8.29 4.69 0.93
C LEU A 69 9.53 5.47 0.47
N ARG A 70 9.51 6.80 0.53
CA ARG A 70 10.56 7.68 0.02
C ARG A 70 11.98 7.33 0.53
N PRO A 71 12.20 6.97 1.80
CA PRO A 71 13.54 6.59 2.26
C PRO A 71 14.10 5.30 1.64
N LEU A 72 13.23 4.47 1.04
CA LEU A 72 13.58 3.18 0.46
C LEU A 72 13.80 3.26 -1.06
N ILE A 73 13.44 4.39 -1.70
CA ILE A 73 13.47 4.56 -3.16
C ILE A 73 14.47 5.67 -3.49
N VAL A 74 15.40 5.38 -4.41
CA VAL A 74 16.49 6.25 -4.88
C VAL A 74 16.31 6.57 -6.36
#